data_AF-M2Q488-F1
#
_entry.id   AF-M2Q488-F1
#
_cell.length_a   1.000
_cell.length_b   1.000
_cell.length_c   1.000
_cell.angle_alpha   90.00
_cell.angle_beta   90.00
_cell.angle_gamma   90.00
#
_symmetry.space_group_name_H-M   'P 1'
#
loop_
_entity.id
_entity.type
_entity.pdbx_description
1 polymer ?
#
loop_
_entity_poly.entity_id
_entity_poly.type
_entity_poly.pdbx_seq_one_letter_code
_entity_poly.pdbx_strand_id
1 'polypeptide(L)'
;MLHFGIIGLGNIAHRFADSLSHFEEADFYAGASYTESKREEFKKKYQPYIIYDNYEDLLNDQEVDVVYICVPHSLHYKWCKEALLHDKCVLVEKPAVLKVNEFDELTALSRERHLFFMEAMKTRFLPLLKIVHKEINKGLIGDIISISNHFCFYLENHRKDHYLFDKEQGGCLYDTGCYGLASVCDFIKDDVISIKNDATYCDGVDVHDRITLTFRNGQKAFIECAMDSADNRKMIIKGTKGDIIMDPYYRPMEAVFNLKDGESQTCTVEYDYDDFHSEIEAVLQSIAYLRIEHENYTHQDNRRVIELMERIKESL
;
A
#
# COMPACT_ATOMS: atom_id res chain seq x y z
N MET A 1 24.00 -4.93 8.53
CA MET A 1 23.08 -3.93 9.06
C MET A 1 22.71 -3.05 7.89
N LEU A 2 21.41 -2.90 7.60
CA LEU A 2 20.89 -1.95 6.63
C LEU A 2 20.45 -0.68 7.35
N HIS A 3 20.99 0.45 6.95
CA HIS A 3 20.71 1.75 7.53
C HIS A 3 19.53 2.42 6.83
N PHE A 4 18.38 2.48 7.52
CA PHE A 4 17.19 3.15 7.00
C PHE A 4 17.24 4.66 7.22
N GLY A 5 16.99 5.38 6.13
CA GLY A 5 16.56 6.77 6.11
C GLY A 5 15.03 6.87 6.09
N ILE A 6 14.42 7.77 6.87
CA ILE A 6 12.97 8.08 6.74
C ILE A 6 12.77 9.50 6.20
N ILE A 7 12.14 9.63 5.04
CA ILE A 7 11.76 10.90 4.42
C ILE A 7 10.28 11.16 4.71
N GLY A 8 10.02 12.21 5.50
CA GLY A 8 8.67 12.59 5.93
C GLY A 8 8.32 12.03 7.31
N LEU A 9 8.52 12.81 8.37
CA LEU A 9 8.34 12.37 9.75
C LEU A 9 6.88 12.53 10.26
N GLY A 10 5.91 11.96 9.53
CA GLY A 10 4.50 11.97 9.89
C GLY A 10 4.07 10.81 10.81
N ASN A 11 2.76 10.69 11.07
CA ASN A 11 2.21 9.62 11.94
C ASN A 11 2.60 8.21 11.47
N ILE A 12 2.67 7.98 10.16
CA ILE A 12 2.99 6.66 9.60
C ILE A 12 4.47 6.31 9.77
N ALA A 13 5.37 7.31 9.73
CA ALA A 13 6.79 7.13 10.00
C ALA A 13 7.04 6.60 11.43
N HIS A 14 6.23 7.01 12.41
CA HIS A 14 6.35 6.49 13.77
C HIS A 14 6.08 4.99 13.83
N ARG A 15 5.02 4.54 13.14
CA ARG A 15 4.65 3.12 13.09
C ARG A 15 5.72 2.30 12.38
N PHE A 16 6.24 2.82 11.26
CA PHE A 16 7.34 2.19 10.55
C PHE A 16 8.59 2.07 11.42
N ALA A 17 9.00 3.15 12.09
CA ALA A 17 10.17 3.14 12.98
C ALA A 17 9.99 2.22 14.21
N ASP A 18 8.78 2.19 14.80
CA ASP A 18 8.45 1.26 15.89
C ASP A 18 8.58 -0.20 15.38
N SER A 19 8.02 -0.53 14.21
CA SER A 19 8.11 -1.89 13.63
C SER A 19 9.53 -2.28 13.22
N LEU A 20 10.28 -1.36 12.61
CA LEU A 20 11.67 -1.56 12.18
C LEU A 20 12.59 -1.90 13.37
N SER A 21 12.29 -1.37 14.57
CA SER A 21 13.09 -1.63 15.78
C SER A 21 13.10 -3.09 16.24
N HIS A 22 12.25 -3.94 15.65
CA HIS A 22 12.20 -5.37 15.92
C HIS A 22 13.15 -6.21 15.04
N PHE A 23 13.88 -5.60 14.10
CA PHE A 23 14.85 -6.28 13.25
C PHE A 23 16.28 -6.03 13.73
N GLU A 24 17.11 -7.07 13.79
CA GLU A 24 18.52 -6.95 14.19
C GLU A 24 19.44 -6.63 13.00
N GLU A 25 18.96 -6.88 11.79
CA GLU A 25 19.69 -6.66 10.54
C GLU A 25 19.46 -5.27 9.93
N ALA A 26 18.61 -4.44 10.52
CA ALA A 26 18.35 -3.07 10.09
C ALA A 26 18.13 -2.11 11.27
N ASP A 27 18.42 -0.83 11.07
CA ASP A 27 18.19 0.21 12.08
C ASP A 27 17.63 1.50 11.48
N PHE A 28 16.97 2.30 12.33
CA PHE A 28 16.57 3.65 11.97
C PHE A 28 17.77 4.59 12.12
N TYR A 29 18.55 4.72 11.05
CA TYR A 29 19.79 5.47 11.05
C TYR A 29 19.56 6.99 10.96
N ALA A 30 18.79 7.42 9.96
CA ALA A 30 18.58 8.84 9.66
C ALA A 30 17.11 9.16 9.39
N GLY A 31 16.69 10.39 9.69
CA GLY A 31 15.37 10.88 9.27
C GLY A 31 15.41 12.32 8.76
N ALA A 32 14.41 12.72 7.99
CA ALA A 32 14.36 14.07 7.44
C ALA A 32 12.93 14.62 7.38
N SER A 33 12.78 15.89 7.77
CA SER A 33 11.50 16.61 7.76
C SER A 33 11.76 18.11 7.67
N TYR A 34 11.02 18.82 6.81
CA TYR A 34 11.03 20.29 6.81
C TYR A 34 10.45 20.90 8.09
N THR A 35 9.60 20.16 8.81
CA THR A 35 8.97 20.63 10.05
C THR A 35 9.84 20.33 11.27
N GLU A 36 10.32 21.38 11.94
CA GLU A 36 11.19 21.28 13.12
C GLU A 36 10.57 20.49 14.27
N SER A 37 9.30 20.74 14.61
CA SER A 37 8.64 20.02 15.72
C SER A 37 8.61 18.51 15.51
N LYS A 38 8.40 18.04 14.27
CA LYS A 38 8.46 16.62 13.92
C LYS A 38 9.87 16.04 14.08
N ARG A 39 10.90 16.80 13.68
CA ARG A 39 12.30 16.40 13.87
C ARG A 39 12.62 16.20 15.35
N GLU A 40 12.25 17.16 16.20
CA GLU A 40 12.50 17.10 17.64
C GLU A 40 11.73 15.97 18.33
N GLU A 41 10.50 15.70 17.90
CA GLU A 41 9.72 14.56 18.38
C GLU A 41 10.43 13.22 18.07
N PHE A 42 10.89 13.04 16.83
CA PHE A 42 11.61 11.83 16.42
C PHE A 42 12.94 11.66 17.15
N LYS A 43 13.74 12.73 17.27
CA LYS A 43 14.99 12.70 18.05
C LYS A 43 14.76 12.21 19.47
N LYS A 44 13.70 12.71 20.11
CA LYS A 44 13.35 12.36 21.50
C LYS A 44 12.89 10.91 21.64
N LYS A 45 12.05 10.42 20.72
CA LYS A 45 11.44 9.08 20.82
C LYS A 45 12.38 7.96 20.41
N TYR A 46 13.11 8.13 19.30
CA TYR A 46 13.83 7.02 18.65
C TYR A 46 15.35 7.11 18.73
N GLN A 47 15.90 8.29 19.06
CA GLN A 47 17.35 8.52 19.13
C GLN A 47 18.12 8.06 17.87
N PRO A 48 17.68 8.44 16.65
CA PRO A 48 18.43 8.16 15.43
C PRO A 48 19.80 8.84 15.48
N TYR A 49 20.75 8.33 14.69
CA TYR A 49 22.09 8.90 14.61
C TYR A 49 22.07 10.34 14.10
N ILE A 50 21.21 10.62 13.11
CA ILE A 50 21.10 11.95 12.52
C ILE A 50 19.67 12.28 12.06
N ILE A 51 19.30 13.55 12.17
CA ILE A 51 18.03 14.07 11.67
C ILE A 51 18.29 15.35 10.89
N TYR A 52 17.97 15.32 9.60
CA TYR A 52 18.17 16.41 8.64
C TYR A 52 16.94 17.32 8.54
N ASP A 53 17.15 18.59 8.22
CA ASP A 53 16.09 19.59 8.01
C ASP A 53 15.63 19.72 6.56
N ASN A 54 16.29 19.01 5.64
CA ASN A 54 15.95 18.85 4.24
C ASN A 54 16.17 17.39 3.82
N TYR A 55 15.62 16.98 2.67
CA TYR A 55 15.66 15.59 2.24
C TYR A 55 16.92 15.26 1.45
N GLU A 56 17.45 16.24 0.72
CA GLU A 56 18.66 16.11 -0.10
C GLU A 56 19.89 15.73 0.74
N ASP A 57 20.05 16.29 1.94
CA ASP A 57 21.16 15.93 2.83
C ASP A 57 21.08 14.48 3.29
N LEU A 58 19.87 13.96 3.57
CA LEU A 58 19.66 12.54 3.88
C LEU A 58 20.02 11.66 2.68
N LEU A 59 19.65 12.07 1.46
CA LEU A 59 19.96 11.33 0.24
C LEU A 59 21.46 11.34 -0.09
N ASN A 60 22.18 12.41 0.28
CA ASN A 60 23.64 12.51 0.10
C ASN A 60 24.43 11.70 1.15
N ASP A 61 23.81 11.32 2.26
CA ASP A 61 24.44 10.54 3.31
C ASP A 61 24.82 9.14 2.81
N GLN A 62 26.12 8.85 2.76
CA GLN A 62 26.64 7.59 2.22
C GLN A 62 26.36 6.40 3.13
N GLU A 63 26.04 6.64 4.40
CA GLU A 63 25.70 5.57 5.35
C GLU A 63 24.24 5.13 5.22
N VAL A 64 23.37 5.87 4.51
CA VAL A 64 21.98 5.45 4.27
C VAL A 64 21.91 4.46 3.11
N ASP A 65 21.41 3.25 3.33
CA ASP A 65 21.28 2.21 2.29
C ASP A 65 19.91 2.25 1.59
N VAL A 66 18.87 2.55 2.38
CA VAL A 66 17.47 2.43 1.97
C VAL A 66 16.67 3.58 2.57
N VAL A 67 15.75 4.13 1.79
CA VAL A 67 14.84 5.17 2.26
C VAL A 67 13.40 4.69 2.28
N TYR A 68 12.74 4.94 3.41
CA TYR A 68 11.29 4.87 3.55
C TYR A 68 10.69 6.27 3.29
N ILE A 69 9.91 6.40 2.23
CA ILE A 69 9.35 7.68 1.78
C ILE A 69 7.86 7.71 2.13
N CYS A 70 7.47 8.58 3.06
CA CYS A 70 6.08 8.73 3.53
C CYS A 70 5.64 10.19 3.64
N VAL A 71 5.85 10.92 2.54
CA VAL A 71 5.41 12.31 2.33
C VAL A 71 4.00 12.33 1.69
N PRO A 72 3.35 13.50 1.47
CA PRO A 72 2.11 13.54 0.70
C PRO A 72 2.26 12.96 -0.72
N HIS A 73 1.18 12.39 -1.28
CA HIS A 73 1.23 11.58 -2.51
C HIS A 73 1.89 12.30 -3.70
N SER A 74 1.63 13.59 -3.89
CA SER A 74 2.20 14.40 -4.98
C SER A 74 3.73 14.47 -4.98
N LEU A 75 4.36 14.20 -3.83
CA LEU A 75 5.80 14.28 -3.65
C LEU A 75 6.50 12.92 -3.81
N HIS A 76 5.76 11.81 -3.88
CA HIS A 76 6.35 10.48 -3.96
C HIS A 76 7.26 10.32 -5.17
N TYR A 77 6.77 10.63 -6.38
CA TYR A 77 7.56 10.51 -7.61
C TYR A 77 8.90 11.26 -7.53
N LYS A 78 8.86 12.54 -7.12
CA LYS A 78 10.07 13.37 -6.99
C LYS A 78 11.10 12.68 -6.08
N TRP A 79 10.71 12.31 -4.87
CA TRP A 79 11.66 11.81 -3.88
C TRP A 79 12.08 10.37 -4.12
N CYS A 80 11.25 9.53 -4.74
CA CYS A 80 11.68 8.23 -5.22
C CYS A 80 12.74 8.36 -6.30
N LYS A 81 12.53 9.26 -7.26
CA LYS A 81 13.49 9.51 -8.35
C LYS A 81 14.80 10.03 -7.80
N GLU A 82 14.78 11.05 -6.94
CA GLU A 82 15.99 11.57 -6.30
C GLU A 82 16.71 10.50 -5.48
N ALA A 83 15.99 9.69 -4.72
CA ALA A 83 16.59 8.61 -3.94
C ALA A 83 17.30 7.56 -4.80
N LEU A 84 16.64 7.10 -5.87
CA LEU A 84 17.26 6.17 -6.82
C LEU A 84 18.48 6.81 -7.53
N LEU A 85 18.44 8.11 -7.85
CA LEU A 85 19.58 8.82 -8.44
C LEU A 85 20.78 8.95 -7.50
N HIS A 86 20.54 8.92 -6.18
CA HIS A 86 21.56 8.89 -5.12
C HIS A 86 21.90 7.47 -4.64
N ASP A 87 21.58 6.47 -5.48
CA ASP A 87 21.90 5.06 -5.25
C ASP A 87 21.29 4.47 -3.97
N LYS A 88 20.08 4.94 -3.59
CA LYS A 88 19.32 4.42 -2.45
C LYS A 88 18.26 3.41 -2.90
N CYS A 89 18.14 2.31 -2.16
CA CYS A 89 16.95 1.46 -2.24
C CYS A 89 15.73 2.25 -1.72
N VAL A 90 14.53 1.99 -2.25
CA VAL A 90 13.33 2.77 -1.95
C VAL A 90 12.16 1.87 -1.57
N LEU A 91 11.58 2.15 -0.41
CA LEU A 91 10.25 1.74 -0.01
C LEU A 91 9.37 2.99 0.10
N VAL A 92 8.36 3.15 -0.75
CA VAL A 92 7.51 4.36 -0.77
C VAL A 92 6.09 4.04 -0.35
N GLU A 93 5.49 4.88 0.49
CA GLU A 93 4.08 4.75 0.86
C GLU A 93 3.13 4.77 -0.33
N LYS A 94 1.95 4.17 -0.14
CA LYS A 94 0.93 4.10 -1.18
C LYS A 94 0.24 5.48 -1.41
N PRO A 95 -0.38 5.69 -2.57
CA PRO A 95 -0.01 5.05 -3.83
C PRO A 95 1.43 5.48 -4.19
N ALA A 96 2.24 4.56 -4.74
CA ALA A 96 3.65 4.89 -5.04
C ALA A 96 3.82 6.13 -5.93
N VAL A 97 2.92 6.30 -6.91
CA VAL A 97 2.79 7.49 -7.74
C VAL A 97 1.33 7.64 -8.19
N LEU A 98 1.00 8.79 -8.80
CA LEU A 98 -0.36 9.06 -9.26
C LEU A 98 -0.57 8.74 -10.75
N LYS A 99 0.52 8.58 -11.52
CA LYS A 99 0.47 8.36 -12.98
C LYS A 99 1.33 7.17 -13.39
N VAL A 100 0.88 6.42 -14.39
CA VAL A 100 1.62 5.24 -14.86
C VAL A 100 2.99 5.58 -15.45
N ASN A 101 3.11 6.71 -16.15
CA ASN A 101 4.37 7.13 -16.75
C ASN A 101 5.45 7.45 -15.71
N GLU A 102 5.08 8.04 -14.57
CA GLU A 102 5.97 8.28 -13.43
C GLU A 102 6.49 6.95 -12.86
N PHE A 103 5.61 5.96 -12.75
CA PHE A 103 5.97 4.62 -12.27
C PHE A 103 6.91 3.89 -13.24
N ASP A 104 6.60 3.96 -14.53
CA ASP A 104 7.42 3.35 -15.58
C ASP A 104 8.85 3.94 -15.59
N GLU A 105 9.00 5.23 -15.32
CA GLU A 105 10.32 5.86 -15.17
C GLU A 105 11.06 5.38 -13.91
N LEU A 106 10.40 5.33 -12.76
CA LEU A 106 11.02 4.87 -11.50
C LEU A 106 11.47 3.41 -11.58
N THR A 107 10.64 2.53 -12.16
CA THR A 107 10.98 1.11 -12.33
C THR A 107 12.09 0.90 -13.36
N ALA A 108 12.14 1.71 -14.42
CA ALA A 108 13.27 1.72 -15.35
C ALA A 108 14.57 2.13 -14.65
N LEU A 109 14.53 3.19 -13.83
CA LEU A 109 15.68 3.68 -13.07
C LEU A 109 16.17 2.65 -12.03
N SER A 110 15.24 2.01 -11.31
CA SER A 110 15.54 0.90 -10.39
C SER A 110 16.25 -0.25 -11.09
N ARG A 111 15.81 -0.63 -12.31
CA ARG A 111 16.48 -1.67 -13.11
C ARG A 111 17.86 -1.23 -13.60
N GLU A 112 17.99 -0.01 -14.10
CA GLU A 112 19.25 0.54 -14.59
C GLU A 112 20.32 0.57 -13.49
N ARG A 113 19.93 0.93 -12.27
CA ARG A 113 20.83 1.06 -11.12
C ARG A 113 20.93 -0.17 -10.25
N HIS A 114 20.16 -1.22 -10.56
CA HIS A 114 20.06 -2.44 -9.75
C HIS A 114 19.68 -2.17 -8.28
N LEU A 115 18.76 -1.23 -8.06
CA LEU A 115 18.27 -0.83 -6.74
C LEU A 115 16.88 -1.40 -6.47
N PHE A 116 16.62 -1.79 -5.23
CA PHE A 116 15.29 -2.17 -4.80
C PHE A 116 14.34 -0.97 -4.85
N PHE A 117 13.17 -1.16 -5.46
CA PHE A 117 12.07 -0.19 -5.47
C PHE A 117 10.75 -0.92 -5.27
N MET A 118 9.99 -0.53 -4.24
CA MET A 118 8.68 -1.11 -3.96
C MET A 118 7.74 -0.07 -3.33
N GLU A 119 6.47 -0.17 -3.68
CA GLU A 119 5.40 0.49 -2.92
C GLU A 119 5.10 -0.30 -1.65
N ALA A 120 4.95 0.41 -0.54
CA ALA A 120 4.51 -0.11 0.75
C ALA A 120 3.00 -0.40 0.68
N MET A 121 2.67 -1.57 0.15
CA MET A 121 1.32 -2.14 0.10
C MET A 121 1.23 -3.34 1.04
N LYS A 122 1.24 -3.09 2.35
CA LYS A 122 1.32 -4.13 3.40
C LYS A 122 0.34 -5.29 3.23
N THR A 123 -0.84 -5.04 2.64
CA THR A 123 -1.85 -6.08 2.39
C THR A 123 -1.29 -7.27 1.61
N ARG A 124 -0.29 -7.06 0.75
CA ARG A 124 0.40 -8.11 -0.02
C ARG A 124 1.22 -9.09 0.84
N PHE A 125 1.53 -8.71 2.08
CA PHE A 125 2.49 -9.41 2.93
C PHE A 125 1.89 -9.98 4.22
N LEU A 126 0.63 -9.65 4.53
CA LEU A 126 -0.01 -10.05 5.78
C LEU A 126 -0.09 -11.58 5.92
N PRO A 127 0.26 -12.14 7.09
CA PRO A 127 0.31 -13.59 7.31
C PRO A 127 -0.99 -14.32 6.94
N LEU A 128 -2.15 -13.75 7.28
CA LEU A 128 -3.44 -14.34 6.95
C LEU A 128 -3.66 -14.45 5.44
N LEU A 129 -3.23 -13.48 4.63
CA LEU A 129 -3.42 -13.55 3.18
C LEU A 129 -2.62 -14.70 2.56
N LYS A 130 -1.45 -15.05 3.10
CA LYS A 130 -0.70 -16.24 2.67
C LYS A 130 -1.55 -17.52 2.82
N ILE A 131 -2.32 -17.62 3.91
CA ILE A 131 -3.24 -18.74 4.15
C ILE A 131 -4.44 -18.68 3.21
N VAL A 132 -5.07 -17.52 3.06
CA VAL A 132 -6.22 -17.33 2.15
C VAL A 132 -5.85 -17.73 0.72
N HIS A 133 -4.72 -17.27 0.20
CA HIS A 133 -4.20 -17.67 -1.11
C HIS A 133 -4.01 -19.18 -1.21
N LYS A 134 -3.40 -19.80 -0.19
CA LYS A 134 -3.19 -21.26 -0.17
C LYS A 134 -4.50 -22.03 -0.23
N GLU A 135 -5.52 -21.62 0.52
CA GLU A 135 -6.82 -22.30 0.55
C GLU A 135 -7.63 -22.07 -0.74
N ILE A 136 -7.57 -20.88 -1.33
CA ILE A 136 -8.14 -20.62 -2.66
C ILE A 136 -7.45 -21.52 -3.71
N ASN A 137 -6.13 -21.62 -3.69
CA ASN A 137 -5.36 -22.44 -4.64
C ASN A 137 -5.63 -23.95 -4.50
N LYS A 138 -6.04 -24.42 -3.32
CA LYS A 138 -6.54 -25.79 -3.12
C LYS A 138 -7.97 -26.01 -3.66
N GLY A 139 -8.63 -24.95 -4.10
CA GLY A 139 -10.00 -24.99 -4.61
C GLY A 139 -11.06 -25.00 -3.51
N LEU A 140 -10.75 -24.52 -2.29
CA LEU A 140 -11.65 -24.54 -1.14
C LEU A 140 -13.01 -23.87 -1.47
N ILE A 141 -12.99 -22.71 -2.12
CA ILE A 141 -14.19 -22.00 -2.59
C ILE A 141 -14.49 -22.22 -4.09
N GLY A 142 -13.77 -23.13 -4.75
CA GLY A 142 -13.81 -23.29 -6.21
C GLY A 142 -13.32 -22.05 -6.96
N ASP A 143 -13.78 -21.86 -8.20
CA ASP A 143 -13.40 -20.68 -9.00
C ASP A 143 -14.00 -19.39 -8.43
N ILE A 144 -13.19 -18.32 -8.34
CA ILE A 144 -13.65 -16.99 -7.93
C ILE A 144 -14.66 -16.46 -8.95
N ILE A 145 -15.80 -15.97 -8.47
CA ILE A 145 -16.86 -15.33 -9.27
C ILE A 145 -16.78 -13.81 -9.11
N SER A 146 -16.65 -13.34 -7.86
CA SER A 146 -16.61 -11.91 -7.59
C SER A 146 -15.91 -11.56 -6.29
N ILE A 147 -15.35 -10.36 -6.22
CA ILE A 147 -14.78 -9.78 -5.00
C ILE A 147 -15.55 -8.49 -4.66
N SER A 148 -15.94 -8.32 -3.41
CA SER A 148 -16.47 -7.06 -2.89
C SER A 148 -15.58 -6.57 -1.77
N ASN A 149 -15.10 -5.33 -1.81
CA ASN A 149 -14.39 -4.74 -0.68
C ASN A 149 -14.88 -3.31 -0.40
N HIS A 150 -14.81 -2.94 0.87
CA HIS A 150 -15.23 -1.64 1.37
C HIS A 150 -14.12 -1.11 2.27
N PHE A 151 -13.68 0.13 2.05
CA PHE A 151 -12.82 0.86 2.96
C PHE A 151 -13.37 2.27 3.15
N CYS A 152 -14.43 2.31 3.93
CA CYS A 152 -15.19 3.50 4.29
C CYS A 152 -14.87 3.90 5.73
N PHE A 153 -14.76 5.21 5.93
CA PHE A 153 -14.65 5.83 7.24
C PHE A 153 -15.18 7.26 7.16
N TYR A 154 -15.39 7.86 8.33
CA TYR A 154 -15.78 9.26 8.41
C TYR A 154 -14.57 10.10 8.83
N LEU A 155 -14.09 10.95 7.93
CA LEU A 155 -13.03 11.90 8.24
C LEU A 155 -13.66 13.17 8.82
N GLU A 156 -13.65 13.26 10.16
CA GLU A 156 -14.25 14.38 10.87
C GLU A 156 -13.54 15.70 10.57
N ASN A 157 -14.33 16.73 10.25
CA ASN A 157 -13.90 18.05 9.80
C ASN A 157 -13.17 18.00 8.44
N HIS A 158 -13.88 18.44 7.39
CA HIS A 158 -13.29 18.86 6.11
C HIS A 158 -12.26 19.98 6.33
N ARG A 159 -11.08 19.63 6.81
CA ARG A 159 -9.96 20.55 6.95
C ARG A 159 -9.48 20.77 5.53
N LYS A 160 -9.82 21.93 4.97
CA LYS A 160 -9.35 22.37 3.65
C LYS A 160 -7.83 22.27 3.49
N ASP A 161 -7.09 22.30 4.59
CA ASP A 161 -5.63 22.22 4.62
C ASP A 161 -5.08 20.78 4.70
N HIS A 162 -5.94 19.76 4.77
CA HIS A 162 -5.50 18.37 4.79
C HIS A 162 -5.24 17.88 3.37
N TYR A 163 -4.11 17.20 3.13
CA TYR A 163 -3.68 16.76 1.80
C TYR A 163 -4.71 15.86 1.09
N LEU A 164 -5.55 15.14 1.84
CA LEU A 164 -6.65 14.34 1.27
C LEU A 164 -7.75 15.17 0.60
N PHE A 165 -7.86 16.47 0.90
CA PHE A 165 -8.77 17.41 0.23
C PHE A 165 -8.05 18.30 -0.80
N ASP A 166 -6.81 17.95 -1.16
CA ASP A 166 -6.10 18.55 -2.29
C ASP A 166 -6.60 17.93 -3.61
N LYS A 167 -6.98 18.76 -4.58
CA LYS A 167 -7.54 18.32 -5.87
C LYS A 167 -6.59 17.47 -6.71
N GLU A 168 -5.29 17.68 -6.58
CA GLU A 168 -4.30 17.04 -7.45
C GLU A 168 -3.84 15.69 -6.90
N GLN A 169 -3.93 15.48 -5.58
CA GLN A 169 -3.33 14.32 -4.90
C GLN A 169 -4.23 13.62 -3.88
N GLY A 170 -5.33 14.26 -3.52
CA GLY A 170 -6.26 13.78 -2.50
C GLY A 170 -7.35 12.87 -3.07
N GLY A 171 -8.30 12.56 -2.21
CA GLY A 171 -9.46 11.73 -2.54
C GLY A 171 -9.38 10.31 -1.96
N CYS A 172 -10.55 9.74 -1.71
CA CYS A 172 -10.64 8.40 -1.14
C CYS A 172 -10.16 7.33 -2.12
N LEU A 173 -10.18 7.56 -3.44
CA LEU A 173 -9.63 6.61 -4.41
C LEU A 173 -8.13 6.41 -4.21
N TYR A 174 -7.36 7.50 -4.07
CA TYR A 174 -5.92 7.42 -3.83
C TYR A 174 -5.61 6.94 -2.42
N ASP A 175 -6.39 7.34 -1.41
CA ASP A 175 -6.13 6.94 -0.03
C ASP A 175 -6.52 5.49 0.26
N THR A 176 -7.79 5.12 0.10
CA THR A 176 -8.28 3.79 0.48
C THR A 176 -8.70 2.92 -0.71
N GLY A 177 -9.02 3.53 -1.85
CA GLY A 177 -9.31 2.81 -3.09
C GLY A 177 -8.11 2.01 -3.62
N CYS A 178 -6.88 2.51 -3.44
CA CYS A 178 -5.65 1.81 -3.83
C CYS A 178 -5.52 0.44 -3.14
N TYR A 179 -5.88 0.33 -1.85
CA TYR A 179 -5.94 -0.95 -1.13
C TYR A 179 -6.96 -1.91 -1.75
N GLY A 180 -8.14 -1.38 -2.11
CA GLY A 180 -9.23 -2.16 -2.71
C GLY A 180 -8.84 -2.70 -4.08
N LEU A 181 -8.21 -1.88 -4.91
CA LEU A 181 -7.71 -2.25 -6.23
C LEU A 181 -6.54 -3.22 -6.16
N ALA A 182 -5.57 -2.98 -5.27
CA ALA A 182 -4.43 -3.88 -5.04
C ALA A 182 -4.87 -5.27 -4.57
N SER A 183 -5.87 -5.33 -3.69
CA SER A 183 -6.43 -6.60 -3.22
C SER A 183 -7.19 -7.33 -4.33
N VAL A 184 -7.97 -6.61 -5.15
CA VAL A 184 -8.65 -7.24 -6.29
C VAL A 184 -7.66 -7.79 -7.32
N CYS A 185 -6.61 -7.03 -7.64
CA CYS A 185 -5.54 -7.48 -8.54
C CYS A 185 -4.70 -8.61 -7.93
N ASP A 186 -4.75 -8.82 -6.62
CA ASP A 186 -4.14 -9.97 -5.97
C ASP A 186 -4.82 -11.28 -6.36
N PHE A 187 -6.14 -11.31 -6.32
CA PHE A 187 -6.92 -12.53 -6.48
C PHE A 187 -7.42 -12.75 -7.92
N ILE A 188 -7.63 -11.68 -8.69
CA ILE A 188 -8.11 -11.78 -10.08
C ILE A 188 -6.98 -11.40 -11.04
N LYS A 189 -6.43 -12.40 -11.74
CA LYS A 189 -5.28 -12.29 -12.67
C LYS A 189 -5.70 -12.26 -14.15
N ASP A 190 -6.64 -11.39 -14.51
CA ASP A 190 -7.09 -11.20 -15.89
C ASP A 190 -7.32 -9.71 -16.20
N ASP A 191 -7.49 -9.31 -17.44
CA ASP A 191 -7.64 -7.91 -17.86
C ASP A 191 -9.02 -7.34 -17.49
N VAL A 192 -9.04 -6.08 -17.05
CA VAL A 192 -10.28 -5.31 -16.86
C VAL A 192 -10.76 -4.75 -18.19
N ILE A 193 -11.91 -5.25 -18.66
CA ILE A 193 -12.54 -4.85 -19.92
C ILE A 193 -13.63 -3.79 -19.75
N SER A 194 -14.11 -3.55 -18.54
CA SER A 194 -15.08 -2.49 -18.23
C SER A 194 -14.85 -1.95 -16.83
N ILE A 195 -14.91 -0.62 -16.72
CA ILE A 195 -14.89 0.13 -15.47
C ILE A 195 -16.18 0.96 -15.43
N LYS A 196 -16.85 0.96 -14.28
CA LYS A 196 -17.94 1.90 -13.98
C LYS A 196 -17.69 2.47 -12.60
N ASN A 197 -17.80 3.78 -12.46
CA ASN A 197 -17.65 4.45 -11.18
C ASN A 197 -18.84 5.38 -10.93
N ASP A 198 -19.40 5.32 -9.73
CA ASP A 198 -20.36 6.29 -9.20
C ASP A 198 -19.68 7.02 -8.04
N ALA A 199 -19.28 8.27 -8.27
CA ALA A 199 -18.45 9.03 -7.36
C ALA A 199 -19.15 10.29 -6.83
N THR A 200 -18.98 10.54 -5.53
CA THR A 200 -19.38 11.78 -4.85
C THR A 200 -18.15 12.65 -4.64
N TYR A 201 -18.29 13.96 -4.91
CA TYR A 201 -17.21 14.93 -4.77
C TYR A 201 -17.52 15.99 -3.72
N CYS A 202 -16.50 16.40 -2.98
CA CYS A 202 -16.49 17.59 -2.14
C CYS A 202 -15.36 18.51 -2.61
N ASP A 203 -15.68 19.76 -2.98
CA ASP A 203 -14.71 20.74 -3.45
C ASP A 203 -13.76 20.24 -4.56
N GLY A 204 -14.24 19.37 -5.45
CA GLY A 204 -13.47 18.82 -6.57
C GLY A 204 -12.60 17.60 -6.22
N VAL A 205 -12.77 17.04 -5.03
CA VAL A 205 -12.10 15.83 -4.54
C VAL A 205 -13.13 14.73 -4.33
N ASP A 206 -12.87 13.53 -4.83
CA ASP A 206 -13.67 12.33 -4.59
C ASP A 206 -13.65 11.96 -3.11
N VAL A 207 -14.84 12.00 -2.48
CA VAL A 207 -15.03 11.61 -1.08
C VAL A 207 -15.66 10.23 -0.93
N HIS A 208 -16.30 9.73 -1.98
CA HIS A 208 -16.94 8.41 -2.01
C HIS A 208 -16.97 7.87 -3.44
N ASP A 209 -16.29 6.78 -3.72
CA ASP A 209 -16.37 6.06 -5.00
C ASP A 209 -17.01 4.68 -4.83
N ARG A 210 -17.85 4.31 -5.80
CA ARG A 210 -18.43 2.97 -5.95
C ARG A 210 -18.06 2.41 -7.32
N ILE A 211 -17.02 1.60 -7.33
CA ILE A 211 -16.35 1.13 -8.54
C ILE A 211 -16.78 -0.31 -8.82
N THR A 212 -17.23 -0.56 -10.05
CA THR A 212 -17.45 -1.91 -10.58
C THR A 212 -16.45 -2.20 -11.69
N LEU A 213 -15.64 -3.24 -11.50
CA LEU A 213 -14.73 -3.78 -12.52
C LEU A 213 -15.32 -5.06 -13.11
N THR A 214 -15.26 -5.20 -14.43
CA THR A 214 -15.54 -6.46 -15.12
C THR A 214 -14.29 -6.96 -15.83
N PHE A 215 -13.92 -8.20 -15.55
CA PHE A 215 -12.74 -8.86 -16.11
C PHE A 215 -13.09 -9.66 -17.37
N ARG A 216 -12.10 -9.90 -18.22
CA ARG A 216 -12.26 -10.61 -19.50
C ARG A 216 -12.83 -12.03 -19.33
N ASN A 217 -12.39 -12.77 -18.32
CA ASN A 217 -12.94 -14.07 -17.93
C ASN A 217 -14.36 -14.03 -17.31
N GLY A 218 -14.98 -12.86 -17.20
CA GLY A 218 -16.33 -12.68 -16.64
C GLY A 218 -16.39 -12.51 -15.13
N GLN A 219 -15.26 -12.58 -14.41
CA GLN A 219 -15.21 -12.22 -12.99
C GLN A 219 -15.53 -10.74 -12.78
N LYS A 220 -16.02 -10.39 -11.60
CA LYS A 220 -16.38 -9.00 -11.25
C LYS A 220 -15.78 -8.56 -9.94
N ALA A 221 -15.46 -7.28 -9.81
CA ALA A 221 -15.13 -6.69 -8.53
C ALA A 221 -16.02 -5.48 -8.23
N PHE A 222 -16.39 -5.31 -6.96
CA PHE A 222 -17.03 -4.13 -6.42
C PHE A 222 -16.12 -3.55 -5.34
N ILE A 223 -15.70 -2.30 -5.53
CA ILE A 223 -14.88 -1.56 -4.57
C ILE A 223 -15.67 -0.35 -4.12
N GLU A 224 -15.78 -0.15 -2.82
CA GLU A 224 -16.31 1.07 -2.22
C GLU A 224 -15.24 1.70 -1.33
N CYS A 225 -14.80 2.90 -1.66
CA CYS A 225 -13.91 3.70 -0.83
C CYS A 225 -14.59 5.01 -0.49
N ALA A 226 -14.57 5.39 0.79
CA ALA A 226 -15.23 6.60 1.25
C ALA A 226 -14.54 7.21 2.47
N MET A 227 -14.55 8.54 2.53
CA MET A 227 -14.11 9.33 3.69
C MET A 227 -15.24 10.18 4.29
N ASP A 228 -16.48 10.03 3.81
CA ASP A 228 -17.70 10.72 4.26
C ASP A 228 -18.79 9.74 4.74
N SER A 229 -18.43 8.49 5.03
CA SER A 229 -19.38 7.41 5.31
C SER A 229 -19.12 6.71 6.65
N ALA A 230 -20.08 5.91 7.10
CA ALA A 230 -19.88 5.08 8.29
C ALA A 230 -18.77 4.04 8.07
N ASP A 231 -18.13 3.64 9.16
CA ASP A 231 -17.05 2.67 9.14
C ASP A 231 -17.50 1.33 8.53
N ASN A 232 -16.86 0.93 7.43
CA ASN A 232 -17.00 -0.38 6.81
C ASN A 232 -15.68 -0.76 6.14
N ARG A 233 -15.05 -1.84 6.60
CA ARG A 233 -13.70 -2.23 6.21
C ARG A 233 -13.63 -3.67 5.71
N LYS A 234 -14.74 -4.21 5.22
CA LYS A 234 -14.92 -5.64 4.94
C LYS A 234 -14.54 -6.01 3.51
N MET A 235 -14.05 -7.23 3.33
CA MET A 235 -13.93 -7.88 2.03
C MET A 235 -14.65 -9.23 2.01
N ILE A 236 -15.28 -9.55 0.88
CA ILE A 236 -15.88 -10.84 0.58
C ILE A 236 -15.36 -11.34 -0.77
N ILE A 237 -14.70 -12.49 -0.77
CA ILE A 237 -14.28 -13.20 -1.99
C ILE A 237 -15.28 -14.34 -2.21
N LYS A 238 -16.13 -14.22 -3.24
CA LYS A 238 -17.14 -15.23 -3.57
C LYS A 238 -16.62 -16.17 -4.65
N GLY A 239 -16.68 -17.47 -4.39
CA GLY A 239 -16.40 -18.52 -5.35
C GLY A 239 -17.62 -19.41 -5.66
N THR A 240 -17.42 -20.37 -6.55
CA THR A 240 -18.46 -21.32 -6.96
C THR A 240 -18.89 -22.28 -5.85
N LYS A 241 -18.05 -22.56 -4.87
CA LYS A 241 -18.28 -23.50 -3.75
C LYS A 241 -18.36 -22.86 -2.37
N GLY A 242 -18.22 -21.55 -2.26
CA GLY A 242 -18.23 -20.86 -0.97
C GLY A 242 -17.77 -19.40 -1.08
N ASP A 243 -17.57 -18.76 0.07
CA ASP A 243 -16.99 -17.42 0.17
C ASP A 243 -16.03 -17.29 1.35
N ILE A 244 -15.19 -16.25 1.28
CA ILE A 244 -14.23 -15.88 2.34
C ILE A 244 -14.53 -14.45 2.75
N ILE A 245 -14.66 -14.21 4.05
CA ILE A 245 -14.92 -12.90 4.64
C ILE A 245 -13.75 -12.48 5.52
N MET A 246 -13.28 -11.25 5.35
CA MET A 246 -12.24 -10.62 6.19
C MET A 246 -12.71 -9.23 6.62
N ASP A 247 -12.60 -8.92 7.91
CA ASP A 247 -13.04 -7.65 8.48
C ASP A 247 -12.17 -7.25 9.70
N PRO A 248 -11.36 -6.18 9.63
CA PRO A 248 -11.08 -5.37 8.45
C PRO A 248 -10.13 -6.06 7.44
N TYR A 249 -10.34 -5.90 6.14
CA TYR A 249 -9.57 -6.59 5.09
C TYR A 249 -8.16 -6.04 4.83
N TYR A 250 -7.87 -4.78 5.21
CA TYR A 250 -6.55 -4.17 4.99
C TYR A 250 -5.55 -4.48 6.11
N ARG A 251 -6.01 -5.16 7.17
CA ARG A 251 -5.21 -5.68 8.29
C ARG A 251 -5.90 -6.85 9.00
N PRO A 252 -6.31 -7.92 8.28
CA PRO A 252 -7.10 -8.98 8.87
C PRO A 252 -6.23 -9.91 9.72
N MET A 253 -6.71 -10.20 10.93
CA MET A 253 -6.23 -11.30 11.77
C MET A 253 -7.16 -12.51 11.69
N GLU A 254 -8.34 -12.37 11.09
CA GLU A 254 -9.33 -13.42 10.98
C GLU A 254 -9.92 -13.49 9.56
N ALA A 255 -10.11 -14.70 9.06
CA ALA A 255 -10.88 -15.01 7.87
C ALA A 255 -11.94 -16.08 8.17
N VAL A 256 -13.18 -15.84 7.75
CA VAL A 256 -14.28 -16.81 7.82
C VAL A 256 -14.51 -17.41 6.44
N PHE A 257 -14.38 -18.72 6.32
CA PHE A 257 -14.58 -19.51 5.11
C PHE A 257 -15.96 -20.17 5.18
N ASN A 258 -16.92 -19.69 4.39
CA ASN A 258 -18.27 -20.25 4.30
C ASN A 258 -18.36 -21.19 3.11
N LEU A 259 -18.53 -22.50 3.34
CA LEU A 259 -18.62 -23.51 2.28
C LEU A 259 -20.09 -23.83 1.98
N LYS A 260 -20.44 -24.04 0.70
CA LYS A 260 -21.81 -24.42 0.30
C LYS A 260 -22.24 -25.78 0.86
N ASP A 261 -21.31 -26.73 0.89
CA ASP A 261 -21.55 -28.12 1.28
C ASP A 261 -20.85 -28.51 2.60
N GLY A 262 -20.70 -27.56 3.52
CA GLY A 262 -19.99 -27.81 4.79
C GLY A 262 -20.24 -26.73 5.84
N GLU A 263 -19.66 -26.94 7.02
CA GLU A 263 -19.66 -25.93 8.08
C GLU A 263 -18.67 -24.81 7.77
N SER A 264 -19.02 -23.58 8.18
CA SER A 264 -18.10 -22.46 8.13
C SER A 264 -16.88 -22.72 9.00
N GLN A 265 -15.71 -22.34 8.50
CA GLN A 265 -14.45 -22.46 9.22
C GLN A 265 -13.86 -21.08 9.47
N THR A 266 -13.31 -20.85 10.66
CA THR A 266 -12.61 -19.60 10.99
C THR A 266 -11.12 -19.88 11.12
N CYS A 267 -10.31 -19.06 10.45
CA CYS A 267 -8.86 -19.04 10.61
C CYS A 267 -8.45 -17.72 11.24
N THR A 268 -7.71 -17.80 12.34
CA THR A 268 -7.14 -16.64 13.02
C THR A 268 -5.62 -16.73 12.98
N VAL A 269 -4.96 -15.62 12.68
CA VAL A 269 -3.50 -15.48 12.66
C VAL A 269 -3.13 -14.18 13.35
N GLU A 270 -2.22 -14.27 14.30
CA GLU A 270 -1.65 -13.09 14.97
C GLU A 270 -0.49 -12.52 14.16
N TYR A 271 -0.26 -11.21 14.30
CA TYR A 271 0.96 -10.58 13.82
C TYR A 271 2.11 -10.88 14.77
N ASP A 272 3.32 -11.03 14.25
CA ASP A 272 4.51 -11.20 15.10
C ASP A 272 4.72 -9.98 16.02
N TYR A 273 4.51 -8.77 15.46
CA TYR A 273 4.57 -7.51 16.20
C TYR A 273 3.43 -6.57 15.79
N ASP A 274 3.32 -6.27 14.49
CA ASP A 274 2.27 -5.43 13.92
C ASP A 274 2.02 -5.74 12.43
N ASP A 275 1.14 -4.96 11.79
CA ASP A 275 0.77 -5.10 10.38
C ASP A 275 1.79 -4.49 9.40
N PHE A 276 2.93 -3.98 9.88
CA PHE A 276 4.08 -3.53 9.06
C PHE A 276 5.18 -4.58 9.01
N HIS A 277 5.32 -5.37 10.07
CA HIS A 277 6.46 -6.27 10.26
C HIS A 277 6.73 -7.17 9.05
N SER A 278 5.71 -7.89 8.54
CA SER A 278 5.90 -8.80 7.40
C SER A 278 6.26 -8.10 6.08
N GLU A 279 5.90 -6.83 5.91
CA GLU A 279 6.31 -6.04 4.74
C GLU A 279 7.77 -5.60 4.88
N ILE A 280 8.17 -5.13 6.06
CA ILE A 280 9.57 -4.78 6.34
C ILE A 280 10.47 -6.00 6.17
N GLU A 281 10.07 -7.15 6.72
CA GLU A 281 10.79 -8.42 6.55
C GLU A 281 10.99 -8.75 5.06
N ALA A 282 9.93 -8.62 4.25
CA ALA A 282 9.99 -8.88 2.81
C ALA A 282 10.96 -7.92 2.08
N VAL A 283 11.01 -6.65 2.48
CA VAL A 283 11.96 -5.65 1.95
C VAL A 283 13.39 -6.02 2.30
N LEU A 284 13.66 -6.32 3.57
CA LEU A 284 14.99 -6.70 4.05
C LEU A 284 15.51 -7.95 3.33
N GLN A 285 14.66 -8.97 3.21
CA GLN A 285 14.99 -10.19 2.47
C GLN A 285 15.29 -9.88 0.99
N SER A 286 14.48 -9.06 0.33
CA SER A 286 14.67 -8.72 -1.09
C SER A 286 15.99 -8.00 -1.34
N ILE A 287 16.33 -7.02 -0.51
CA ILE A 287 17.59 -6.27 -0.59
C ILE A 287 18.78 -7.21 -0.32
N ALA A 288 18.69 -8.07 0.70
CA ALA A 288 19.75 -9.04 1.01
C ALA A 288 20.01 -10.01 -0.15
N TYR A 289 18.98 -10.35 -0.93
CA TYR A 289 19.09 -11.18 -2.15
C TYR A 289 19.36 -10.37 -3.43
N LEU A 290 19.69 -9.08 -3.33
CA LEU A 290 19.97 -8.19 -4.46
C LEU A 290 18.83 -8.16 -5.50
N ARG A 291 17.58 -8.26 -5.02
CA ARG A 291 16.38 -8.13 -5.86
C ARG A 291 16.03 -6.65 -6.02
N ILE A 292 15.46 -6.30 -7.18
CA ILE A 292 14.96 -4.94 -7.45
C ILE A 292 13.48 -4.76 -7.04
N GLU A 293 12.79 -5.86 -6.75
CA GLU A 293 11.37 -5.95 -6.41
C GLU A 293 11.11 -7.22 -5.59
N HIS A 294 9.93 -7.34 -4.96
CA HIS A 294 9.52 -8.55 -4.25
C HIS A 294 8.50 -9.35 -5.08
N GLU A 295 8.62 -10.68 -5.11
CA GLU A 295 7.78 -11.56 -5.95
C GLU A 295 6.28 -11.53 -5.63
N ASN A 296 5.91 -11.31 -4.36
CA ASN A 296 4.52 -11.11 -3.94
C ASN A 296 3.91 -9.75 -4.35
N TYR A 297 4.74 -8.78 -4.75
CA TYR A 297 4.27 -7.49 -5.23
C TYR A 297 5.25 -6.89 -6.24
N THR A 298 5.18 -7.41 -7.46
CA THR A 298 6.07 -7.01 -8.55
C THR A 298 5.76 -5.58 -9.02
N HIS A 299 6.73 -4.95 -9.70
CA HIS A 299 6.55 -3.72 -10.47
C HIS A 299 5.37 -3.86 -11.43
N GLN A 300 5.17 -5.02 -12.05
CA GLN A 300 4.03 -5.24 -12.96
C GLN A 300 2.69 -5.29 -12.21
N ASP A 301 2.64 -5.91 -11.03
CA ASP A 301 1.43 -5.92 -10.18
C ASP A 301 1.06 -4.50 -9.75
N ASN A 302 2.03 -3.73 -9.27
CA ASN A 302 1.81 -2.35 -8.84
C ASN A 302 1.41 -1.43 -10.01
N ARG A 303 2.14 -1.50 -11.13
CA ARG A 303 1.83 -0.74 -12.35
C ARG A 303 0.38 -0.93 -12.78
N ARG A 304 -0.13 -2.17 -12.69
CA ARG A 304 -1.53 -2.48 -13.01
C ARG A 304 -2.52 -1.81 -12.06
N VAL A 305 -2.20 -1.67 -10.76
CA VAL A 305 -3.03 -0.94 -9.80
C VAL A 305 -3.04 0.55 -10.13
N ILE A 306 -1.88 1.14 -10.41
CA ILE A 306 -1.76 2.56 -10.81
C ILE A 306 -2.53 2.84 -12.10
N GLU A 307 -2.41 1.97 -13.10
CA GLU A 307 -3.15 2.08 -14.36
C GLU A 307 -4.66 2.02 -14.15
N LEU A 308 -5.14 1.17 -13.23
CA LEU A 308 -6.56 1.14 -12.90
C LEU A 308 -7.01 2.42 -12.18
N MET A 309 -6.23 2.95 -11.25
CA MET A 309 -6.53 4.22 -10.59
C MET A 309 -6.62 5.36 -11.61
N GLU A 310 -5.65 5.48 -12.51
CA GLU A 310 -5.62 6.49 -13.56
C GLU A 310 -6.84 6.36 -14.49
N ARG A 311 -7.15 5.15 -14.98
CA ARG A 311 -8.34 4.89 -15.80
C ARG A 311 -9.65 5.19 -15.09
N ILE A 312 -9.73 4.94 -13.78
CA ILE A 312 -10.93 5.27 -12.98
C ILE A 312 -11.09 6.79 -12.91
N LYS A 313 -10.02 7.54 -12.63
CA LYS A 313 -10.04 9.01 -12.62
C LYS A 313 -10.41 9.60 -13.98
N GLU A 314 -9.96 8.99 -15.07
CA GLU A 314 -10.31 9.42 -16.44
C GLU A 314 -11.75 9.05 -16.85
N SER A 315 -12.37 8.08 -16.18
CA SER A 315 -13.74 7.61 -16.48
C SER A 315 -14.86 8.44 -15.84
N LEU A 316 -14.49 9.51 -15.12
CA LEU A 316 -15.36 10.36 -14.30
C LEU A 316 -15.94 11.57 -15.04
#